data_AF-K1R5M1-F1
#
_entry.id   AF-K1R5M1-F1
#
_cell.length_a   1.000
_cell.length_b   1.000
_cell.length_c   1.000
_cell.angle_alpha   90.00
_cell.angle_beta   90.00
_cell.angle_gamma   90.00
#
_symmetry.space_group_name_H-M   'P 1'
#
loop_
_entity.id
_entity.type
_entity.pdbx_description
1 polymer ?
#
loop_
_entity_poly.entity_id
_entity_poly.type
_entity_poly.pdbx_seq_one_letter_code
_entity_poly.pdbx_strand_id
1 'polypeptide(L)'
;MAGRPGRFLGYSVYISNSTNKDHGVLCFKDTNYTRATIPNPTTITCITHGRYVFYYNNRTNPPDPNDHELYAYNELCEVEVYGCPTPGYYGEDCSLPCPINCQEGHCNIVNGTCLGCVAGYQGPNCIEQCYDKTYGIGCLQVCGNCKNNEPCHNVNGSCLNGCNNGWYSVKCDKACPEGRYGYNCQEQCNVNCGVPYRCDRVTGQCEGGCQVGWKGVTCETRNKFLFPFMQVL
;
A
#
# COMPACT_ATOMS: atom_id res chain seq x y z
N MET A 1 17.99 38.03 35.07
CA MET A 1 19.03 37.21 34.43
C MET A 1 18.67 37.11 32.96
N ALA A 2 19.38 37.80 32.07
CA ALA A 2 19.11 37.72 30.64
C ALA A 2 19.55 36.34 30.14
N GLY A 3 18.61 35.52 29.66
CA GLY A 3 18.95 34.25 29.01
C GLY A 3 19.86 34.48 27.81
N ARG A 4 20.65 33.47 27.42
CA ARG A 4 21.41 33.48 26.16
C ARG A 4 20.66 32.64 25.11
N PRO A 5 19.61 33.19 24.46
CA PRO A 5 18.76 32.43 23.53
C PRO A 5 19.54 31.83 22.35
N GLY A 6 20.66 32.46 21.94
CA GLY A 6 21.55 31.94 20.89
C GLY A 6 22.15 30.57 21.16
N ARG A 7 22.14 30.11 22.43
CA ARG A 7 22.61 28.76 22.80
C ARG A 7 21.65 27.66 22.38
N PHE A 8 20.36 27.96 22.25
CA PHE A 8 19.30 27.01 21.95
C PHE A 8 18.98 26.92 20.45
N LEU A 9 19.45 27.87 19.63
CA LEU A 9 19.16 27.91 18.20
C LEU A 9 19.76 26.72 17.44
N GLY A 10 19.07 26.24 16.40
CA GLY A 10 19.54 25.17 15.50
C GLY A 10 19.40 23.75 16.07
N TYR A 11 18.72 23.59 17.20
CA TYR A 11 18.47 22.28 17.79
C TYR A 11 17.55 21.41 16.94
N SER A 12 17.60 20.11 17.19
CA SER A 12 16.73 19.13 16.56
C SER A 12 16.17 18.19 17.62
N VAL A 13 14.95 17.73 17.40
CA VAL A 13 14.29 16.72 18.22
C VAL A 13 14.11 15.47 17.38
N TYR A 14 14.43 14.31 17.94
CA TYR A 14 14.23 13.01 17.31
C TYR A 14 13.43 12.10 18.23
N ILE A 15 12.65 11.21 17.64
CA ILE A 15 11.96 10.15 18.36
C ILE A 15 12.49 8.81 17.86
N SER A 16 12.96 7.97 18.77
CA SER A 16 13.56 6.67 18.44
C SER A 16 12.97 5.58 19.31
N ASN A 17 12.89 4.37 18.77
CA ASN A 17 12.59 3.18 19.56
C ASN A 17 13.85 2.55 20.18
N SER A 18 15.03 3.08 19.86
CA SER A 18 16.31 2.63 20.39
C SER A 18 17.01 3.74 21.17
N THR A 19 18.01 3.35 21.97
CA THR A 19 18.90 4.29 22.64
C THR A 19 19.86 5.01 21.69
N ASN A 20 19.77 4.74 20.37
CA ASN A 20 20.52 5.45 19.34
C ASN A 20 19.63 6.46 18.60
N LYS A 21 20.08 7.72 18.57
CA LYS A 21 19.44 8.84 17.87
C LYS A 21 19.40 8.64 16.36
N ASP A 22 20.39 7.98 15.77
CA ASP A 22 20.51 7.86 14.31
C ASP A 22 19.52 6.84 13.72
N HIS A 23 18.91 6.02 14.56
CA HIS A 23 17.76 5.18 14.20
C HIS A 23 16.42 5.91 14.37
N GLY A 24 16.45 7.15 14.87
CA GLY A 24 15.26 7.93 15.18
C GLY A 24 14.72 8.72 13.99
N VAL A 25 13.43 8.99 14.03
CA VAL A 25 12.74 9.88 13.10
C VAL A 25 13.00 11.33 13.50
N LEU A 26 13.44 12.16 12.56
CA LEU A 26 13.57 13.61 12.78
C LEU A 26 12.18 14.20 12.94
N CYS A 27 11.94 14.75 14.11
CA CYS A 27 10.65 15.22 14.56
C CYS A 27 10.53 16.74 14.41
N PHE A 28 11.60 17.45 14.73
CA PHE A 28 11.70 18.90 14.56
C PHE A 28 13.16 19.28 14.31
N LYS A 29 13.37 20.29 13.46
CA LYS A 29 14.67 20.94 13.31
C LYS A 29 14.44 22.43 13.26
N ASP A 30 15.09 23.16 14.17
CA ASP A 30 15.14 24.60 14.11
C ASP A 30 16.02 25.04 12.95
N THR A 31 15.41 25.75 12.00
CA THR A 31 16.10 26.43 10.91
C THR A 31 15.75 27.92 10.85
N ASN A 32 14.79 28.38 11.65
CA ASN A 32 14.09 29.65 11.43
C ASN A 32 14.09 30.56 12.66
N TYR A 33 14.42 30.05 13.85
CA TYR A 33 14.47 30.89 15.03
C TYR A 33 15.73 31.76 15.04
N THR A 34 15.59 32.91 15.69
CA THR A 34 16.67 33.87 15.97
C THR A 34 16.72 34.13 17.46
N ARG A 35 17.74 34.85 17.94
CA ARG A 35 17.83 35.26 19.36
C ARG A 35 16.57 35.98 19.86
N ALA A 36 15.88 36.70 18.98
CA ALA A 36 14.70 37.47 19.30
C ALA A 36 13.39 36.69 19.19
N THR A 37 13.36 35.59 18.42
CA THR A 37 12.12 34.90 18.04
C THR A 37 11.97 33.50 18.62
N ILE A 38 13.01 32.93 19.25
CA ILE A 38 12.92 31.61 19.88
C ILE A 38 11.94 31.64 21.09
N PRO A 39 10.87 30.83 21.07
CA PRO A 39 9.86 30.84 22.13
C PRO A 39 10.30 30.05 23.37
N ASN A 40 9.78 30.43 24.53
CA ASN A 40 9.95 29.72 25.79
C ASN A 40 8.64 29.77 26.60
N PRO A 41 7.86 28.66 26.69
CA PRO A 41 8.17 27.31 26.22
C PRO A 41 8.01 27.15 24.70
N THR A 42 8.63 26.10 24.13
CA THR A 42 8.41 25.68 22.73
C THR A 42 7.59 24.39 22.70
N THR A 43 6.47 24.38 21.97
CA THR A 43 5.64 23.19 21.75
C THR A 43 5.93 22.61 20.37
N ILE A 44 6.24 21.30 20.31
CA ILE A 44 6.53 20.58 19.07
C ILE A 44 5.48 19.50 18.87
N THR A 45 4.69 19.59 17.80
CA THR A 45 3.72 18.56 17.43
C THR A 45 4.40 17.53 16.53
N CYS A 46 4.40 16.28 16.97
CA CYS A 46 5.10 15.21 16.29
C CYS A 46 4.42 13.88 16.53
N ILE A 47 3.92 13.28 15.46
CA ILE A 47 3.04 12.12 15.56
C ILE A 47 3.84 10.90 15.08
N THR A 48 4.56 10.27 16.01
CA THR A 48 5.27 9.02 15.75
C THR A 48 5.38 8.20 17.03
N HIS A 49 5.54 6.89 16.86
CA HIS A 49 5.83 6.00 17.97
C HIS A 49 7.33 6.00 18.30
N GLY A 50 7.67 5.98 19.58
CA GLY A 50 9.04 5.82 20.04
C GLY A 50 9.13 5.76 21.56
N ARG A 51 10.25 5.23 22.04
CA ARG A 51 10.53 5.04 23.46
C ARG A 51 11.42 6.14 24.03
N TYR A 52 12.23 6.76 23.16
CA TYR A 52 13.22 7.75 23.53
C TYR A 52 13.01 9.02 22.71
N VAL A 53 13.00 10.16 23.39
CA VAL A 53 13.04 11.49 22.77
C VAL A 53 14.46 12.02 22.93
N PHE A 54 15.08 12.39 21.81
CA PHE A 54 16.41 12.98 21.79
C PHE A 54 16.30 14.46 21.47
N TYR A 55 16.71 15.31 22.41
CA TYR A 55 17.10 16.67 22.09
C TYR A 55 18.56 16.68 21.66
N TYR A 56 18.84 17.26 20.50
CA TYR A 56 20.17 17.28 19.92
C TYR A 56 20.51 18.67 19.40
N ASN A 57 21.53 19.28 20.00
CA ASN A 57 22.07 20.56 19.57
C ASN A 57 23.47 20.33 18.99
N ASN A 58 23.66 20.63 17.71
CA ASN A 58 24.93 20.41 17.02
C ASN A 58 25.33 21.63 16.17
N ARG A 59 26.64 21.86 16.07
CA ARG A 59 27.29 23.02 15.43
C ARG A 59 28.34 22.52 14.44
N THR A 60 27.90 21.85 13.37
CA THR A 60 28.81 21.14 12.45
C THR A 60 29.01 21.83 11.09
N ASN A 61 28.24 22.87 10.74
CA ASN A 61 28.33 23.52 9.42
C ASN A 61 28.40 25.06 9.50
N PRO A 62 29.61 25.66 9.44
CA PRO A 62 29.79 27.09 9.25
C PRO A 62 29.46 27.54 7.81
N PRO A 63 28.98 28.78 7.59
CA PRO A 63 28.71 29.79 8.61
C PRO A 63 27.28 29.61 9.15
N ASP A 64 27.18 29.28 10.44
CA ASP A 64 25.94 29.44 11.17
C ASP A 64 25.51 30.92 11.07
N PRO A 65 24.21 31.24 10.90
CA PRO A 65 23.72 32.62 10.97
C PRO A 65 24.29 33.35 12.19
N ASN A 66 24.60 34.65 12.06
CA ASN A 66 25.30 35.51 13.05
C ASN A 66 24.74 35.48 14.49
N ASP A 67 23.58 34.85 14.70
CA ASP A 67 22.86 34.74 15.97
C ASP A 67 23.19 33.47 16.78
N HIS A 68 23.93 32.51 16.24
CA HIS A 68 24.27 31.28 16.97
C HIS A 68 25.42 31.49 17.97
N GLU A 69 25.43 30.73 19.07
CA GLU A 69 26.60 30.65 19.97
C GLU A 69 27.65 29.68 19.39
N LEU A 70 28.94 29.98 19.60
CA LEU A 70 30.07 29.22 19.05
C LEU A 70 30.11 27.75 19.51
N TYR A 71 29.56 27.45 20.69
CA TYR A 71 29.52 26.11 21.26
C TYR A 71 28.07 25.62 21.36
N ALA A 72 27.88 24.31 21.20
CA ALA A 72 26.61 23.66 21.46
C ALA A 72 26.41 23.51 22.98
N TYR A 73 25.26 23.98 23.47
CA TYR A 73 24.87 23.85 24.87
C TYR A 73 23.51 23.16 24.98
N ASN A 74 23.34 22.33 25.99
CA ASN A 74 22.06 21.71 26.35
C ASN A 74 21.66 22.21 27.74
N GLU A 75 21.05 23.38 27.78
CA GLU A 75 20.59 24.05 29.02
C GLU A 75 19.06 23.97 29.17
N LEU A 76 18.47 22.85 28.76
CA LEU A 76 17.02 22.62 28.90
C LEU A 76 16.64 22.59 30.38
N CYS A 77 15.67 23.41 30.76
CA CYS A 77 15.13 23.39 32.13
C CYS A 77 14.23 22.18 32.37
N GLU A 78 13.35 21.89 31.41
CA GLU A 78 12.34 20.84 31.50
C GLU A 78 11.95 20.36 30.10
N VAL A 79 11.63 19.06 29.98
CA VAL A 79 11.07 18.46 28.78
C VAL A 79 9.85 17.64 29.18
N GLU A 80 8.68 18.05 28.72
CA GLU A 80 7.42 17.35 28.94
C GLU A 80 7.08 16.52 27.69
N VAL A 81 6.79 15.23 27.88
CA VAL A 81 6.35 14.32 26.82
C VAL A 81 4.98 13.78 27.20
N TYR A 82 3.98 14.07 26.38
CA TYR A 82 2.61 13.60 26.58
C TYR A 82 2.35 12.34 25.75
N GLY A 83 1.77 11.33 26.40
CA GLY A 83 1.45 10.05 25.79
C GLY A 83 0.65 9.16 26.74
N CYS A 84 0.11 8.06 26.22
CA CYS A 84 -0.61 7.11 27.04
C CYS A 84 0.31 6.08 27.69
N PRO A 85 0.09 5.72 28.97
CA PRO A 85 0.94 4.77 29.69
C PRO A 85 0.79 3.33 29.17
N THR A 86 -0.38 3.01 28.63
CA THR A 86 -0.71 1.72 28.02
C THR A 86 -0.66 1.84 26.49
N PRO A 87 0.16 1.01 25.81
CA PRO A 87 0.17 0.96 24.34
C PRO A 87 -1.21 0.59 23.79
N GLY A 88 -1.58 1.19 22.66
CA GLY A 88 -2.84 0.91 21.98
C GLY A 88 -4.07 1.56 22.62
N TYR A 89 -3.87 2.59 23.45
CA TYR A 89 -4.95 3.41 24.01
C TYR A 89 -4.75 4.90 23.69
N TYR A 90 -5.86 5.64 23.64
CA TYR A 90 -5.93 7.07 23.37
C TYR A 90 -7.05 7.74 24.18
N GLY A 91 -7.17 9.06 24.05
CA GLY A 91 -8.10 9.93 24.76
C GLY A 91 -7.47 10.61 25.97
N GLU A 92 -8.17 11.58 26.55
CA GLU A 92 -7.67 12.38 27.70
C GLU A 92 -7.23 11.49 28.88
N ASP A 93 -7.97 10.41 29.14
CA ASP A 93 -7.69 9.45 30.23
C ASP A 93 -7.08 8.13 29.73
N CYS A 94 -6.62 8.05 28.48
CA CYS A 94 -6.00 6.84 27.90
C CYS A 94 -6.82 5.56 28.09
N SER A 95 -8.15 5.70 28.01
CA SER A 95 -9.11 4.63 28.29
C SER A 95 -9.78 4.08 27.03
N LEU A 96 -9.62 4.76 25.89
CA LEU A 96 -10.19 4.32 24.61
C LEU A 96 -9.17 3.46 23.85
N PRO A 97 -9.52 2.23 23.44
CA PRO A 97 -8.61 1.41 22.66
C PRO A 97 -8.47 1.95 21.24
N CYS A 98 -7.26 1.94 20.70
CA CYS A 98 -7.00 2.26 19.29
C CYS A 98 -7.82 1.35 18.37
N PRO A 99 -8.25 1.85 17.19
CA PRO A 99 -8.94 1.03 16.21
C PRO A 99 -8.16 -0.25 15.85
N ILE A 100 -8.87 -1.37 15.75
CA ILE A 100 -8.28 -2.72 15.61
C ILE A 100 -7.41 -2.89 14.35
N ASN A 101 -7.72 -2.14 13.29
CA ASN A 101 -7.04 -2.22 12.00
C ASN A 101 -5.96 -1.14 11.85
N CYS A 102 -5.64 -0.37 12.91
CA CYS A 102 -4.44 0.44 12.91
C CYS A 102 -3.21 -0.47 12.81
N GLN A 103 -2.25 -0.09 11.97
CA GLN A 103 -0.97 -0.79 11.88
C GLN A 103 -0.28 -0.79 13.25
N GLU A 104 0.14 -1.97 13.70
CA GLU A 104 0.77 -2.19 15.02
C GLU A 104 -0.08 -1.76 16.23
N GLY A 105 -1.39 -1.48 16.03
CA GLY A 105 -2.26 -0.96 17.08
C GLY A 105 -1.94 0.48 17.49
N HIS A 106 -1.22 1.23 16.65
CA HIS A 106 -0.82 2.60 16.95
C HIS A 106 -1.81 3.62 16.40
N CYS A 107 -2.29 4.51 17.27
CA CYS A 107 -3.15 5.61 16.90
C CYS A 107 -2.75 6.91 17.63
N ASN A 108 -3.25 8.03 17.14
CA ASN A 108 -3.04 9.33 17.74
C ASN A 108 -3.67 9.37 19.14
N ILE A 109 -2.87 9.77 20.12
CA ILE A 109 -3.24 9.75 21.54
C ILE A 109 -4.40 10.67 21.89
N VAL A 110 -4.73 11.67 21.06
CA VAL A 110 -5.82 12.62 21.30
C VAL A 110 -7.10 12.16 20.63
N ASN A 111 -7.07 11.90 19.33
CA ASN A 111 -8.28 11.70 18.52
C ASN A 111 -8.45 10.28 17.97
N GLY A 112 -7.49 9.38 18.21
CA GLY A 112 -7.58 7.97 17.82
C GLY A 112 -7.32 7.68 16.34
N THR A 113 -6.89 8.67 15.55
CA THR A 113 -6.58 8.43 14.13
C THR A 113 -5.35 7.54 13.98
N CYS A 114 -5.43 6.49 13.16
CA CYS A 114 -4.33 5.60 12.89
C CYS A 114 -3.22 6.28 12.07
N LEU A 115 -1.96 5.95 12.36
CA LEU A 115 -0.81 6.39 11.55
C LEU A 115 -0.69 5.63 10.23
N GLY A 116 -1.25 4.44 10.18
CA GLY A 116 -1.33 3.58 9.01
C GLY A 116 -2.36 2.47 9.25
N CYS A 117 -2.86 1.86 8.18
CA CYS A 117 -3.81 0.76 8.24
C CYS A 117 -3.17 -0.56 7.88
N VAL A 118 -3.66 -1.64 8.48
CA VAL A 118 -3.37 -3.00 8.00
C VAL A 118 -3.96 -3.21 6.60
N ALA A 119 -3.46 -4.21 5.88
CA ALA A 119 -3.86 -4.47 4.50
C ALA A 119 -5.38 -4.71 4.39
N GLY A 120 -6.00 -4.10 3.38
CA GLY A 120 -7.43 -4.22 3.11
C GLY A 120 -8.32 -3.18 3.80
N TYR A 121 -7.73 -2.27 4.57
CA TYR A 121 -8.45 -1.20 5.28
C TYR A 121 -7.85 0.18 5.00
N GLN A 122 -8.68 1.21 5.13
CA GLN A 122 -8.35 2.60 4.90
C GLN A 122 -9.22 3.54 5.74
N GLY A 123 -9.01 4.84 5.53
CA GLY A 123 -9.65 5.90 6.30
C GLY A 123 -8.88 6.23 7.59
N PRO A 124 -9.26 7.31 8.28
CA PRO A 124 -8.52 7.84 9.43
C PRO A 124 -8.44 6.86 10.60
N ASN A 125 -9.42 5.96 10.73
CA ASN A 125 -9.50 4.97 11.81
C ASN A 125 -9.41 3.52 11.30
N CYS A 126 -9.08 3.31 10.02
CA CYS A 126 -8.96 1.99 9.41
C CYS A 126 -10.21 1.09 9.53
N ILE A 127 -11.40 1.72 9.58
CA ILE A 127 -12.69 1.01 9.68
C ILE A 127 -13.21 0.64 8.29
N GLU A 128 -12.89 1.46 7.29
CA GLU A 128 -13.36 1.27 5.93
C GLU A 128 -12.53 0.20 5.22
N GLN A 129 -13.19 -0.73 4.56
CA GLN A 129 -12.52 -1.69 3.69
C GLN A 129 -12.10 -1.01 2.38
N CYS A 130 -11.10 -1.58 1.70
CA CYS A 130 -10.78 -1.16 0.33
C CYS A 130 -12.01 -1.31 -0.57
N TYR A 131 -12.36 -0.21 -1.26
CA TYR A 131 -13.46 -0.15 -2.22
C TYR A 131 -12.91 0.05 -3.65
N ASP A 132 -13.78 0.18 -4.65
CA ASP A 132 -13.41 0.41 -6.06
C ASP A 132 -12.42 -0.59 -6.65
N LYS A 133 -12.56 -1.86 -6.26
CA LYS A 133 -11.71 -2.96 -6.75
C LYS A 133 -10.23 -2.72 -6.45
N THR A 134 -9.94 -2.28 -5.24
CA THR A 134 -8.58 -2.16 -4.73
C THR A 134 -8.33 -3.09 -3.55
N TYR A 135 -7.06 -3.35 -3.26
CA TYR A 135 -6.64 -4.23 -2.17
C TYR A 135 -5.25 -3.88 -1.62
N GLY A 136 -4.87 -4.53 -0.52
CA GLY A 136 -3.53 -4.43 0.07
C GLY A 136 -3.36 -3.23 1.02
N ILE A 137 -2.10 -2.91 1.34
CA ILE A 137 -1.78 -1.78 2.22
C ILE A 137 -2.17 -0.47 1.53
N GLY A 138 -2.93 0.36 2.25
CA GLY A 138 -3.40 1.66 1.75
C GLY A 138 -4.29 1.56 0.50
N CYS A 139 -4.84 0.37 0.20
CA CYS A 139 -5.69 0.15 -0.97
C CYS A 139 -5.04 0.58 -2.30
N LEU A 140 -3.71 0.42 -2.41
CA LEU A 140 -2.94 0.88 -3.57
C LEU A 140 -2.88 -0.12 -4.73
N GLN A 141 -3.27 -1.38 -4.51
CA GLN A 141 -3.25 -2.42 -5.54
C GLN A 141 -4.62 -2.55 -6.18
N VAL A 142 -4.68 -2.78 -7.49
CA VAL A 142 -5.95 -2.92 -8.24
C VAL A 142 -6.26 -4.39 -8.48
N CYS A 143 -7.50 -4.80 -8.29
CA CYS A 143 -7.98 -6.15 -8.56
C CYS A 143 -7.78 -6.53 -10.03
N GLY A 144 -7.55 -7.82 -10.30
CA GLY A 144 -7.57 -8.36 -11.64
C GLY A 144 -8.99 -8.56 -12.20
N ASN A 145 -9.08 -9.39 -13.23
CA ASN A 145 -10.31 -9.63 -13.98
C ASN A 145 -11.19 -10.69 -13.31
N CYS A 146 -11.64 -10.42 -12.08
CA CYS A 146 -12.55 -11.31 -11.36
C CYS A 146 -13.85 -11.51 -12.14
N LYS A 147 -14.45 -12.71 -11.97
CA LYS A 147 -15.70 -13.09 -12.63
C LYS A 147 -16.80 -12.04 -12.41
N ASN A 148 -17.55 -11.73 -13.46
CA ASN A 148 -18.62 -10.73 -13.44
C ASN A 148 -18.18 -9.34 -12.92
N ASN A 149 -16.89 -9.02 -13.00
CA ASN A 149 -16.34 -7.76 -12.50
C ASN A 149 -16.55 -7.55 -11.00
N GLU A 150 -16.70 -8.63 -10.23
CA GLU A 150 -16.81 -8.59 -8.77
C GLU A 150 -15.54 -8.01 -8.13
N PRO A 151 -15.65 -7.40 -6.94
CA PRO A 151 -14.48 -7.00 -6.17
C PRO A 151 -13.65 -8.22 -5.77
N CYS A 152 -12.33 -8.09 -5.83
CA CYS A 152 -11.43 -9.07 -5.25
C CYS A 152 -11.38 -8.93 -3.72
N HIS A 153 -10.79 -9.93 -3.07
CA HIS A 153 -10.56 -9.92 -1.64
C HIS A 153 -9.67 -8.72 -1.25
N ASN A 154 -10.20 -7.79 -0.45
CA ASN A 154 -9.56 -6.52 -0.06
C ASN A 154 -8.15 -6.67 0.56
N VAL A 155 -7.86 -7.77 1.25
CA VAL A 155 -6.53 -8.00 1.84
C VAL A 155 -5.49 -8.47 0.82
N ASN A 156 -5.76 -9.53 0.06
CA ASN A 156 -4.74 -10.24 -0.73
C ASN A 156 -4.94 -10.15 -2.26
N GLY A 157 -6.08 -9.64 -2.72
CA GLY A 157 -6.41 -9.46 -4.12
C GLY A 157 -6.95 -10.69 -4.84
N SER A 158 -7.32 -11.76 -4.13
CA SER A 158 -7.83 -12.98 -4.76
C SER A 158 -9.27 -12.83 -5.25
N CYS A 159 -9.61 -13.51 -6.35
CA CYS A 159 -10.97 -13.59 -6.86
C CYS A 159 -11.63 -14.90 -6.38
N LEU A 160 -12.54 -14.81 -5.41
CA LEU A 160 -13.15 -15.99 -4.77
C LEU A 160 -14.01 -16.82 -5.74
N ASN A 161 -14.66 -16.17 -6.71
CA ASN A 161 -15.53 -16.81 -7.69
C ASN A 161 -14.83 -17.12 -9.03
N GLY A 162 -13.50 -17.01 -9.06
CA GLY A 162 -12.66 -17.21 -10.24
C GLY A 162 -12.60 -16.00 -11.18
N CYS A 163 -12.08 -16.24 -12.38
CA CYS A 163 -11.74 -15.23 -13.37
C CYS A 163 -12.74 -15.16 -14.52
N ASN A 164 -12.89 -13.96 -15.08
CA ASN A 164 -13.58 -13.75 -16.37
C ASN A 164 -12.88 -14.49 -17.52
N ASN A 165 -13.60 -14.61 -18.64
CA ASN A 165 -13.09 -15.21 -19.88
C ASN A 165 -11.75 -14.58 -20.29
N GLY A 166 -10.79 -15.42 -20.68
CA GLY A 166 -9.47 -14.97 -21.14
C GLY A 166 -8.46 -14.70 -20.02
N TRP A 167 -8.83 -14.93 -18.75
CA TRP A 167 -7.97 -14.70 -17.59
C TRP A 167 -7.92 -15.90 -16.65
N TYR A 168 -6.79 -16.06 -15.95
CA TYR A 168 -6.55 -17.07 -14.93
C TYR A 168 -5.61 -16.55 -13.83
N SER A 169 -5.25 -17.43 -12.90
CA SER A 169 -4.57 -17.18 -11.61
C SER A 169 -5.56 -16.90 -10.47
N VAL A 170 -5.05 -16.98 -9.23
CA VAL A 170 -5.82 -16.66 -8.02
C VAL A 170 -6.30 -15.20 -8.01
N LYS A 171 -5.58 -14.30 -8.69
CA LYS A 171 -5.87 -12.85 -8.76
C LYS A 171 -6.49 -12.42 -10.10
N CYS A 172 -6.60 -13.33 -11.06
CA CYS A 172 -7.09 -13.04 -12.41
C CYS A 172 -6.31 -11.93 -13.13
N ASP A 173 -5.00 -11.88 -12.85
CA ASP A 173 -4.03 -10.93 -13.37
C ASP A 173 -3.22 -11.50 -14.55
N LYS A 174 -3.43 -12.77 -14.92
CA LYS A 174 -2.75 -13.43 -16.04
C LYS A 174 -3.74 -13.76 -17.15
N ALA A 175 -3.37 -13.43 -18.38
CA ALA A 175 -4.10 -13.81 -19.58
C ALA A 175 -3.99 -15.31 -19.86
N CYS A 176 -5.01 -15.95 -20.45
CA CYS A 176 -4.90 -17.37 -20.78
C CYS A 176 -3.63 -17.71 -21.56
N PRO A 177 -2.95 -18.82 -21.21
CA PRO A 177 -1.85 -19.32 -22.02
C PRO A 177 -2.36 -19.71 -23.40
N GLU A 178 -1.46 -19.74 -24.38
CA GLU A 178 -1.80 -20.17 -25.74
C GLU A 178 -2.45 -21.55 -25.73
N GLY A 179 -3.49 -21.72 -26.54
CA GLY A 179 -4.26 -22.97 -26.61
C GLY A 179 -5.35 -23.13 -25.57
N ARG A 180 -5.59 -22.14 -24.71
CA ARG A 180 -6.70 -22.14 -23.74
C ARG A 180 -7.57 -20.90 -23.82
N TYR A 181 -8.85 -21.05 -23.50
CA TYR A 181 -9.82 -19.97 -23.49
C TYR A 181 -10.91 -20.16 -22.42
N GLY A 182 -11.86 -19.22 -22.35
CA GLY A 182 -13.02 -19.29 -21.46
C GLY A 182 -12.72 -18.89 -20.01
N TYR A 183 -13.67 -19.15 -19.11
CA TYR A 183 -13.55 -18.82 -17.68
C TYR A 183 -12.41 -19.61 -17.05
N ASN A 184 -11.54 -18.94 -16.30
CA ASN A 184 -10.35 -19.54 -15.68
C ASN A 184 -9.44 -20.30 -16.66
N CYS A 185 -9.56 -20.06 -17.98
CA CYS A 185 -8.84 -20.79 -19.02
C CYS A 185 -9.02 -22.32 -18.94
N GLN A 186 -10.23 -22.75 -18.60
CA GLN A 186 -10.56 -24.18 -18.44
C GLN A 186 -10.83 -24.88 -19.78
N GLU A 187 -11.09 -24.13 -20.86
CA GLU A 187 -11.39 -24.66 -22.18
C GLU A 187 -10.13 -24.72 -23.05
N GLN A 188 -10.05 -25.70 -23.97
CA GLN A 188 -8.91 -25.90 -24.87
C GLN A 188 -9.28 -25.56 -26.31
N CYS A 189 -8.41 -24.82 -27.00
CA CYS A 189 -8.57 -24.56 -28.42
C CYS A 189 -8.57 -25.88 -29.22
N ASN A 190 -9.38 -25.95 -30.26
CA ASN A 190 -9.55 -27.17 -31.02
C ASN A 190 -8.34 -27.45 -31.94
N VAL A 191 -7.98 -28.73 -32.10
CA VAL A 191 -6.96 -29.17 -33.07
C VAL A 191 -7.38 -28.86 -34.51
N ASN A 192 -8.69 -28.78 -34.77
CA ASN A 192 -9.27 -28.54 -36.09
C ASN A 192 -9.31 -27.05 -36.48
N CYS A 193 -8.76 -26.16 -35.65
CA CYS A 193 -8.54 -24.77 -36.04
C CYS A 193 -7.59 -24.68 -37.25
N GLY A 194 -7.73 -23.63 -38.07
CA GLY A 194 -6.88 -23.38 -39.24
C GLY A 194 -5.39 -23.40 -38.88
N VAL A 195 -5.05 -22.79 -37.74
CA VAL A 195 -3.81 -23.08 -37.01
C VAL A 195 -4.12 -23.98 -35.81
N PRO A 196 -3.63 -25.24 -35.77
CA PRO A 196 -3.99 -26.19 -34.71
C PRO A 196 -3.76 -25.62 -33.31
N TYR A 197 -4.77 -25.77 -32.44
CA TYR A 197 -4.75 -25.28 -31.05
C TYR A 197 -4.57 -23.76 -30.89
N ARG A 198 -4.71 -22.94 -31.94
CA ARG A 198 -4.72 -21.47 -31.80
C ARG A 198 -6.12 -20.90 -31.94
N CYS A 199 -6.57 -20.21 -30.91
CA CYS A 199 -7.87 -19.56 -30.86
C CYS A 199 -7.86 -18.33 -29.96
N ASP A 200 -8.85 -17.46 -30.11
CA ASP A 200 -9.04 -16.29 -29.26
C ASP A 200 -9.29 -16.72 -27.80
N ARG A 201 -8.53 -16.16 -26.87
CA ARG A 201 -8.57 -16.52 -25.45
C ARG A 201 -9.91 -16.23 -24.75
N VAL A 202 -10.72 -15.32 -25.30
CA VAL A 202 -12.00 -14.91 -24.68
C VAL A 202 -13.16 -15.73 -25.24
N THR A 203 -13.21 -15.86 -26.56
CA THR A 203 -14.35 -16.43 -27.31
C THR A 203 -14.13 -17.86 -27.78
N GLY A 204 -12.88 -18.34 -27.81
CA GLY A 204 -12.52 -19.64 -28.39
C GLY A 204 -12.50 -19.67 -29.91
N GLN A 205 -12.70 -18.53 -30.58
CA GLN A 205 -12.74 -18.46 -32.04
C GLN A 205 -11.40 -18.87 -32.65
N CYS A 206 -11.40 -19.89 -33.50
CA CYS A 206 -10.18 -20.41 -34.12
C CYS A 206 -9.50 -19.38 -35.02
N GLU A 207 -8.18 -19.27 -34.87
CA GLU A 207 -7.34 -18.47 -35.75
C GLU A 207 -7.24 -19.14 -37.13
N GLY A 208 -7.49 -18.38 -38.20
CA GLY A 208 -7.51 -18.91 -39.56
C GLY A 208 -8.76 -19.74 -39.91
N GLY A 209 -9.82 -19.70 -39.09
CA GLY A 209 -11.06 -20.44 -39.33
C GLY A 209 -10.93 -21.93 -39.04
N CYS A 210 -11.67 -22.77 -39.76
CA CYS A 210 -11.68 -24.23 -39.56
C CYS A 210 -10.95 -24.97 -40.68
N GLN A 211 -10.28 -26.07 -40.32
CA GLN A 211 -9.78 -27.05 -41.28
C GLN A 211 -10.92 -27.64 -42.11
N VAL A 212 -10.59 -28.15 -43.30
CA VAL A 212 -11.57 -28.76 -44.22
C VAL A 212 -12.35 -29.86 -43.52
N GLY A 213 -13.68 -29.82 -43.63
CA GLY A 213 -14.57 -30.78 -42.98
C GLY A 213 -14.97 -30.41 -41.56
N TRP A 214 -14.62 -29.23 -41.06
CA TRP A 214 -15.06 -28.72 -39.75
C TRP A 214 -15.76 -27.37 -39.88
N LYS A 215 -16.65 -27.07 -38.92
CA LYS A 215 -17.40 -25.82 -38.83
C LYS A 215 -17.74 -25.47 -37.37
N GLY A 216 -18.26 -24.27 -37.16
CA GLY A 216 -18.52 -23.71 -35.83
C GLY A 216 -17.47 -22.66 -35.47
N VAL A 217 -17.71 -21.87 -34.42
CA VAL A 217 -16.77 -20.85 -33.94
C VAL A 217 -15.49 -21.50 -33.40
N THR A 218 -15.62 -22.66 -32.76
CA THR A 218 -14.52 -23.41 -32.15
C THR A 218 -14.14 -24.67 -32.95
N CYS A 219 -14.63 -24.79 -34.20
CA CYS A 219 -14.38 -25.91 -35.11
C CYS A 219 -14.65 -27.30 -34.51
N GLU A 220 -15.64 -27.39 -33.64
CA GLU A 220 -16.05 -28.58 -32.89
C GLU A 220 -17.00 -29.50 -33.67
N THR A 221 -17.64 -28.98 -34.72
CA THR A 221 -18.64 -29.72 -35.48
C THR A 221 -18.08 -30.20 -36.82
N ARG A 222 -18.09 -31.52 -37.07
CA ARG A 222 -17.72 -32.09 -38.37
C ARG A 222 -18.80 -31.81 -39.42
N ASN A 223 -18.39 -31.38 -40.61
CA ASN A 223 -19.26 -31.05 -41.72
C ASN A 223 -19.68 -32.34 -42.46
N LYS A 224 -20.90 -32.82 -42.22
CA LYS A 224 -21.44 -34.07 -42.79
C LYS A 224 -21.63 -34.04 -44.32
N PHE A 225 -21.54 -32.87 -44.95
CA PHE A 225 -21.79 -32.68 -46.39
C PHE A 225 -20.54 -32.80 -47.27
N LEU A 226 -19.34 -33.01 -46.69
CA LEU A 226 -18.09 -33.24 -47.45
C LEU A 226 -17.83 -34.73 -47.77
N PHE A 227 -18.76 -35.62 -47.44
CA PHE A 227 -18.72 -37.04 -47.83
C PHE A 227 -20.00 -37.49 -48.57
N PRO A 228 -20.27 -36.96 -49.78
CA PRO A 228 -20.85 -37.78 -50.82
C PRO A 228 -19.84 -37.90 -51.96
N PHE A 229 -19.45 -39.13 -52.28
CA PHE A 229 -18.67 -39.54 -53.45
C PHE A 229 -17.15 -39.34 -53.42
N MET A 230 -16.47 -40.30 -52.80
CA MET A 230 -15.34 -40.95 -53.49
C MET A 230 -15.56 -42.47 -53.42
N GLN A 231 -16.59 -42.93 -54.15
CA GLN A 231 -16.59 -44.30 -54.65
C GLN A 231 -15.56 -44.32 -55.78
N VAL A 232 -14.43 -44.95 -55.50
CA VAL A 232 -13.47 -45.37 -56.51
C VAL A 232 -14.21 -46.39 -57.39
N LEU A 233 -14.43 -46.06 -58.66
CA LEU A 233 -14.69 -47.04 -59.72
C LEU A 233 -13.42 -47.83 -60.00
#